data_AF-A0A382GX02-F1
#
_entry.id   AF-A0A382GX02-F1
#
_cell.length_a   1.000
_cell.length_b   1.000
_cell.length_c   1.000
_cell.angle_alpha   90.00
_cell.angle_beta   90.00
_cell.angle_gamma   90.00
#
_symmetry.space_group_name_H-M   'P 1'
#
loop_
_entity.id
_entity.type
_entity.pdbx_description
1 polymer ?
#
loop_
_entity_poly.entity_id
_entity_poly.type
_entity_poly.pdbx_seq_one_letter_code
_entity_poly.pdbx_strand_id
1 'polypeptide(L)'
;MSRIGQKTIQIPESVSFSLNNGTARISGPQGELEVLIIKGIDVKSNDNKITVSRSSEERKYRAMHGTVRQMISNAVKGVSVGFAKELE
;
A
#
# COMPACT_ATOMS: atom_id res chain seq x y z
N MET A 1 -5.29 7.66 -17.95
CA MET A 1 -5.33 8.06 -16.52
C MET A 1 -5.45 6.79 -15.68
N SER A 2 -4.48 6.50 -14.81
CA SER A 2 -4.53 5.30 -13.98
C SER A 2 -5.58 5.47 -12.88
N ARG A 3 -6.73 4.81 -13.05
CA ARG A 3 -7.85 4.80 -12.07
C ARG A 3 -7.54 3.97 -10.82
N ILE A 4 -6.37 3.33 -10.77
CA ILE A 4 -5.98 2.38 -9.72
C ILE A 4 -5.58 3.11 -8.44
N GLY A 5 -4.97 4.29 -8.53
CA GLY A 5 -4.54 5.06 -7.35
C GLY A 5 -5.68 5.62 -6.49
N GLN A 6 -6.86 5.83 -7.06
CA GLN A 6 -8.04 6.29 -6.31
C GLN A 6 -8.79 5.17 -5.60
N LYS A 7 -8.47 3.90 -5.90
CA LYS A 7 -9.12 2.77 -5.26
C LYS A 7 -8.53 2.59 -3.87
N THR A 8 -9.41 2.64 -2.87
CA THR A 8 -9.07 2.28 -1.49
C THR A 8 -8.61 0.83 -1.41
N ILE A 9 -7.72 0.54 -0.46
CA ILE A 9 -7.25 -0.81 -0.15
C ILE A 9 -7.96 -1.22 1.13
N GLN A 10 -8.71 -2.31 1.10
CA GLN A 10 -9.31 -2.89 2.31
C GLN A 10 -8.26 -3.73 3.02
N ILE A 11 -8.10 -3.49 4.32
CA ILE A 11 -7.22 -4.26 5.20
C ILE A 11 -8.08 -5.34 5.87
N PRO A 12 -7.73 -6.63 5.74
CA PRO A 12 -8.34 -7.70 6.52
C PRO A 12 -8.06 -7.51 8.02
N GLU A 13 -8.97 -7.90 8.91
CA GLU A 13 -8.82 -7.73 10.37
C GLU A 13 -7.56 -8.41 10.94
N SER A 14 -7.02 -9.41 10.25
CA SER A 14 -5.79 -10.11 10.63
C SER A 14 -4.50 -9.33 10.34
N VAL A 15 -4.59 -8.15 9.72
CA VAL A 15 -3.43 -7.37 9.28
C VAL A 15 -3.42 -6.01 9.98
N SER A 16 -2.31 -5.72 10.68
CA SER A 16 -2.06 -4.41 11.28
C SER A 16 -1.29 -3.53 10.31
N PHE A 17 -1.71 -2.26 10.19
CA PHE A 17 -1.02 -1.25 9.41
C PHE A 17 -0.53 -0.14 10.32
N SER A 18 0.74 0.26 10.18
CA SER A 18 1.31 1.42 10.85
C SER A 18 2.08 2.29 9.88
N LEU A 19 2.05 3.60 10.10
CA LEU A 19 2.71 4.58 9.25
C LEU A 19 3.68 5.40 10.10
N ASN A 20 4.98 5.24 9.86
CA ASN A 20 6.04 5.97 10.58
C ASN A 20 6.92 6.73 9.60
N ASN A 21 6.93 8.06 9.69
CA ASN A 21 7.87 8.94 8.97
C ASN A 21 8.06 8.65 7.46
N GLY A 22 6.99 8.25 6.77
CA GLY A 22 7.05 7.90 5.34
C GLY A 22 7.41 6.44 5.08
N THR A 23 7.33 5.56 6.06
CA THR A 23 7.39 4.10 5.90
C THR A 23 6.08 3.50 6.38
N ALA A 24 5.39 2.78 5.50
CA ALA A 24 4.24 1.96 5.84
C ALA A 24 4.72 0.57 6.26
N ARG A 25 4.51 0.21 7.53
CA ARG A 25 4.73 -1.13 8.05
C ARG A 25 3.42 -1.89 8.08
N ILE A 26 3.41 -3.07 7.49
CA ILE A 26 2.24 -3.95 7.39
C ILE A 26 2.64 -5.28 8.03
N SER A 27 2.02 -5.60 9.15
CA SER A 27 2.28 -6.86 9.87
C SER A 27 1.04 -7.74 9.82
N GLY A 28 1.22 -9.03 9.58
CA GLY A 28 0.14 -10.00 9.50
C GLY A 28 0.61 -11.41 9.88
N PRO A 29 -0.24 -12.43 9.71
CA PRO A 29 0.02 -13.79 10.17
C PRO A 29 1.23 -14.44 9.49
N GLN A 30 1.59 -14.04 8.27
CA GLN A 30 2.75 -14.57 7.54
C GLN A 30 4.04 -13.75 7.69
N GLY A 31 4.04 -12.69 8.50
CA GLY A 31 5.22 -11.86 8.77
C GLY A 31 4.94 -10.37 8.66
N GLU A 32 6.00 -9.58 8.60
CA GLU A 32 5.95 -8.12 8.47
C GLU A 32 6.65 -7.65 7.20
N LEU A 33 6.08 -6.61 6.57
CA LEU A 33 6.62 -5.97 5.38
C LEU A 33 6.66 -4.46 5.57
N GLU A 34 7.76 -3.86 5.15
CA GLU A 34 7.95 -2.41 5.15
C GLU A 34 7.92 -1.88 3.72
N VAL A 35 7.13 -0.83 3.49
CA VAL A 35 7.01 -0.13 2.21
C VAL A 35 7.41 1.33 2.40
N LEU A 36 8.47 1.75 1.71
CA LEU A 36 8.90 3.14 1.69
C LEU A 36 7.96 3.99 0.84
N ILE A 37 7.46 5.07 1.42
CA ILE A 37 6.59 6.06 0.80
C ILE A 37 7.43 7.28 0.46
N ILE A 38 7.40 7.66 -0.82
CA ILE A 38 8.15 8.79 -1.34
C ILE A 38 7.47 10.09 -0.87
N LYS A 39 8.27 11.10 -0.53
CA LYS A 39 7.77 12.45 -0.19
C LYS A 39 6.86 12.98 -1.31
N GLY A 40 5.68 13.51 -0.94
CA GLY A 40 4.64 13.99 -1.86
C GLY A 40 3.50 13.01 -2.12
N ILE A 41 3.54 11.83 -1.50
CA ILE A 41 2.42 10.89 -1.41
C ILE A 41 2.04 10.73 0.05
N ASP A 42 0.77 10.98 0.35
CA ASP A 42 0.19 10.83 1.68
C ASP A 42 -0.61 9.53 1.72
N VAL A 43 -0.47 8.78 2.81
CA VAL A 43 -1.21 7.55 3.03
C VAL A 43 -1.99 7.71 4.33
N LYS A 44 -3.31 7.53 4.27
CA LYS A 44 -4.20 7.59 5.42
C LYS A 44 -4.88 6.24 5.61
N SER A 45 -4.89 5.72 6.84
CA SER A 45 -5.73 4.59 7.23
C SER A 45 -6.97 5.09 7.96
N ASN A 46 -8.15 4.75 7.47
CA ASN A 46 -9.45 5.02 8.10
C ASN A 46 -10.26 3.73 8.14
N ASP A 47 -10.65 3.26 9.32
CA ASP A 47 -11.56 2.12 9.54
C ASP A 47 -11.35 0.95 8.56
N ASN A 48 -10.18 0.32 8.64
CA ASN A 48 -9.77 -0.80 7.78
C ASN A 48 -9.66 -0.48 6.27
N LYS A 49 -9.61 0.79 5.89
CA LYS A 49 -9.35 1.24 4.51
C LYS A 49 -8.13 2.13 4.46
N ILE A 50 -7.18 1.79 3.60
CA ILE A 50 -6.06 2.66 3.25
C ILE A 50 -6.45 3.48 2.04
N THR A 51 -6.36 4.80 2.18
CA THR A 51 -6.50 5.76 1.10
C THR A 51 -5.14 6.39 0.85
N VAL A 52 -4.70 6.36 -0.40
CA VAL A 52 -3.47 7.04 -0.82
C VAL A 52 -3.88 8.33 -1.54
N SER A 53 -3.39 9.46 -1.06
CA SER A 53 -3.55 10.78 -1.68
C SER A 53 -2.19 11.27 -2.20
N ARG A 54 -2.24 12.16 -3.19
CA ARG A 54 -1.05 12.82 -3.75
C ARG A 54 -1.12 14.30 -3.45
N SER A 55 0.02 14.92 -3.18
CA SER A 55 0.09 16.34 -2.87
C SER A 55 0.18 17.22 -4.13
N SER A 56 0.56 16.64 -5.28
CA SER A 56 0.71 17.36 -6.56
C SER A 56 0.21 16.53 -7.76
N GLU A 57 -0.23 17.24 -8.81
CA GLU A 57 -0.68 16.67 -10.09
C GLU A 57 0.45 16.51 -11.12
N GLU A 58 1.72 16.67 -10.74
CA GLU A 58 2.81 16.40 -11.70
C GLU A 58 2.79 14.93 -12.15
N ARG A 59 3.29 14.70 -13.37
CA ARG A 59 3.33 13.36 -13.99
C ARG A 59 4.07 12.34 -13.12
N LYS A 60 5.13 12.77 -12.42
CA LYS A 60 5.91 11.93 -11.52
C LYS A 60 5.08 11.42 -10.34
N TYR A 61 4.38 12.31 -9.62
CA TYR A 61 3.53 11.94 -8.49
C TYR A 61 2.33 11.10 -8.94
N ARG A 62 1.76 11.38 -10.12
CA ARG A 62 0.69 10.54 -10.69
C ARG A 62 1.13 9.11 -10.98
N ALA A 63 2.35 8.90 -11.49
CA ALA A 63 2.89 7.56 -11.70
C ALA A 63 3.18 6.85 -10.37
N MET A 64 3.85 7.55 -9.45
CA MET A 64 4.20 7.01 -8.14
C MET A 64 2.98 6.68 -7.27
N HIS A 65 1.90 7.45 -7.39
CA HIS A 65 0.65 7.23 -6.66
C HIS A 65 0.09 5.81 -6.90
N GLY A 66 0.06 5.37 -8.16
CA GLY A 66 -0.37 4.01 -8.51
C GLY A 66 0.59 2.96 -7.97
N THR A 67 1.89 3.20 -8.07
CA THR A 67 2.93 2.28 -7.60
C THR A 67 2.87 2.06 -6.09
N VAL A 68 2.82 3.13 -5.29
CA VAL A 68 2.75 3.04 -3.82
C VAL A 68 1.49 2.32 -3.38
N ARG A 69 0.34 2.64 -4.00
CA ARG A 69 -0.92 1.92 -3.74
C ARG A 69 -0.75 0.42 -4.03
N GLN A 70 -0.13 0.06 -5.15
CA GLN A 70 0.04 -1.35 -5.51
C GLN A 70 1.02 -2.07 -4.58
N MET A 71 2.13 -1.42 -4.16
CA MET A 71 3.07 -1.99 -3.19
C MET A 71 2.37 -2.30 -1.86
N ILE A 72 1.59 -1.36 -1.32
CA ILE A 72 0.82 -1.56 -0.09
C ILE A 72 -0.19 -2.70 -0.27
N SER A 73 -0.94 -2.69 -1.38
CA SER A 73 -1.91 -3.75 -1.67
C SER A 73 -1.26 -5.13 -1.79
N ASN A 74 -0.09 -5.22 -2.40
CA ASN A 74 0.66 -6.47 -2.53
C ASN A 74 1.21 -6.92 -1.17
N ALA A 75 1.70 -6.01 -0.35
CA ALA A 75 2.18 -6.32 0.99
C ALA A 75 1.05 -6.83 1.89
N VAL A 76 -0.13 -6.18 1.89
CA VAL A 76 -1.33 -6.66 2.61
C VAL A 76 -1.73 -8.06 2.15
N LYS A 77 -1.74 -8.32 0.83
CA LYS A 77 -2.04 -9.65 0.29
C LYS A 77 -0.97 -10.68 0.68
N GLY A 78 0.31 -10.29 0.64
CA GLY A 78 1.44 -11.14 0.98
C GLY A 78 1.44 -11.58 2.44
N VAL A 79 1.21 -10.66 3.39
CA VAL A 79 1.15 -11.03 4.81
C VAL A 79 -0.10 -11.83 5.19
N SER A 80 -1.15 -11.77 4.37
CA SER A 80 -2.42 -12.47 4.61
C SER A 80 -2.49 -13.86 3.96
N VAL A 81 -2.23 -13.95 2.65
CA VAL A 81 -2.41 -15.17 1.85
C VAL A 81 -1.06 -15.82 1.50
N GLY A 82 0.03 -15.07 1.58
CA GLY A 82 1.31 -15.47 1.00
C GLY A 82 1.34 -15.25 -0.51
N PHE A 83 2.48 -15.57 -1.12
CA PHE A 83 2.67 -15.55 -2.57
C PHE A 83 3.36 -16.84 -2.99
N ALA A 84 2.80 -17.54 -3.98
CA ALA A 84 3.40 -18.72 -4.59
C ALA A 84 3.41 -18.53 -6.10
N LYS A 85 4.51 -18.93 -6.75
CA LYS A 85 4.62 -18.98 -8.20
C LYS A 85 5.14 -20.36 -8.57
N GLU A 86 4.31 -21.13 -9.26
CA GLU A 86 4.72 -22.42 -9.82
C GLU A 86 5.63 -22.14 -11.02
N LEU A 87 6.75 -22.84 -11.07
CA LEU A 87 7.72 -22.79 -12.16
C LEU A 87 7.57 -24.10 -12.93
N GLU A 88 7.22 -23.99 -14.21
CA GLU A 88 7.19 -25.08 -15.18
C GLU A 88 8.52 -25.14 -15.95
#